data_AF-A0A2N3DCU4-F1
#
_entry.id   AF-A0A2N3DCU4-F1
#
_cell.length_a   1.000
_cell.length_b   1.000
_cell.length_c   1.000
_cell.angle_alpha   90.00
_cell.angle_beta   90.00
_cell.angle_gamma   90.00
#
_symmetry.space_group_name_H-M   'P 1'
#
loop_
_entity.id
_entity.type
_entity.pdbx_description
1 polymer ?
#
loop_
_entity_poly.entity_id
_entity_poly.type
_entity_poly.pdbx_seq_one_letter_code
_entity_poly.pdbx_strand_id
1 'polypeptide(L)'
;GGLGFEGGLRLDERSLESLAGDRDFTNVSASAGAFFRPSAPLFLGLSVARNERAPSEVELFAEGAHIATGAFEVGDIDLDSEVATSVEATVHYASGPFEFDLHAYHASYDGFIDLRPTGLEDPDSELPIFEYVQTDATFRGFEAEASYRLWEDGERALDLTGAADWVRASTDLGPAARIPPWSATVGLDWTSRLFDVGLEVRHVAEQDRTAAFELPTDRYTMVNLKGAVRPFADRNVVLFAEAANLTDEEAREHASFQKDIAPRPGRSLRVGATYRF
;
A
#
# COMPACT_ATOMS: atom_id res chain seq x y z
N GLY A 1 -24.54 -19.92 -12.14
CA GLY A 1 -23.35 -19.27 -11.56
C GLY A 1 -22.38 -20.32 -11.07
N GLY A 2 -21.08 -20.08 -11.21
CA GLY A 2 -20.04 -20.97 -10.68
C GLY A 2 -19.75 -20.59 -9.23
N LEU A 3 -19.98 -21.53 -8.31
CA LEU A 3 -19.46 -21.50 -6.95
C LEU A 3 -18.12 -22.23 -6.95
N GLY A 4 -17.10 -21.64 -6.34
CA GLY A 4 -15.81 -22.28 -6.17
C GLY A 4 -15.25 -22.04 -4.78
N PHE A 5 -14.30 -22.89 -4.40
CA PHE A 5 -13.67 -22.89 -3.10
C PHE A 5 -12.18 -23.10 -3.27
N GLU A 6 -11.40 -22.52 -2.36
CA GLU A 6 -9.96 -22.71 -2.27
C GLU A 6 -9.54 -22.73 -0.81
N GLY A 7 -8.36 -23.28 -0.54
CA GLY A 7 -7.78 -23.28 0.78
C GLY A 7 -6.31 -23.62 0.74
N GLY A 8 -5.58 -23.18 1.76
CA GLY A 8 -4.15 -23.38 1.91
C GLY A 8 -3.79 -23.72 3.34
N LEU A 9 -2.70 -24.46 3.50
CA LEU A 9 -2.06 -24.71 4.80
C LEU A 9 -0.55 -24.60 4.59
N ARG A 10 0.13 -23.95 5.54
CA ARG A 10 1.57 -23.76 5.54
C ARG A 10 2.10 -23.97 6.97
N LEU A 11 3.20 -24.72 7.07
CA LEU A 11 3.96 -24.93 8.29
C LEU A 11 5.38 -24.39 8.03
N ASP A 12 5.86 -23.52 8.90
CA ASP A 12 7.20 -22.95 8.83
C ASP A 12 7.94 -23.20 10.14
N GLU A 13 9.23 -23.51 10.04
CA GLU A 13 10.14 -23.56 11.17
C GLU A 13 11.25 -22.55 10.90
N ARG A 14 11.54 -21.69 11.88
CA ARG A 14 12.58 -20.66 11.79
C ARG A 14 13.42 -20.70 13.05
N SER A 15 14.72 -20.86 12.85
CA SER A 15 15.73 -20.78 13.90
C SER A 15 16.62 -19.57 13.64
N LEU A 16 16.85 -18.76 14.68
CA LEU A 16 17.64 -17.54 14.64
C LEU A 16 18.66 -17.58 15.76
N GLU A 17 19.95 -17.45 15.40
CA GLU A 17 21.08 -17.48 16.32
C GLU A 17 21.82 -16.14 16.26
N SER A 18 22.15 -15.58 17.43
CA SER A 18 22.84 -14.30 17.59
C SER A 18 23.78 -14.36 18.80
N LEU A 19 24.71 -13.40 18.90
CA LEU A 19 25.50 -13.21 20.13
C LEU A 19 24.60 -12.87 21.34
N ALA A 20 23.42 -12.31 21.10
CA ALA A 20 22.43 -11.99 22.13
C ALA A 20 21.65 -13.22 22.62
N GLY A 21 21.58 -14.29 21.82
CA GLY A 21 20.87 -15.52 22.14
C GLY A 21 20.26 -16.18 20.90
N ASP A 22 19.52 -17.26 21.16
CA ASP A 22 18.92 -18.11 20.13
C ASP A 22 17.39 -18.17 20.31
N ARG A 23 16.64 -18.17 19.20
CA ARG A 23 15.19 -18.28 19.18
C ARG A 23 14.72 -19.21 18.07
N ASP A 24 13.78 -20.09 18.41
CA ASP A 24 13.13 -21.02 17.49
C ASP A 24 11.63 -20.77 17.45
N PHE A 25 11.06 -20.74 16.24
CA PHE A 25 9.64 -20.52 15.99
C PHE A 25 9.09 -21.62 15.10
N THR A 26 7.91 -22.12 15.44
CA THR A 26 7.10 -22.98 14.58
C THR A 26 5.79 -22.29 14.29
N ASN A 27 5.57 -21.95 13.03
CA ASN A 27 4.42 -21.18 12.60
C ASN A 27 3.46 -22.02 11.76
N VAL A 28 2.16 -21.88 12.02
CA VAL A 28 1.09 -22.55 11.27
C VAL A 28 0.13 -21.51 10.69
N SER A 29 0.10 -21.43 9.37
CA SER A 29 -0.80 -20.54 8.64
C SER A 29 -1.81 -21.33 7.82
N ALA A 30 -3.06 -20.88 7.78
CA ALA A 30 -4.14 -21.52 7.04
C ALA A 30 -5.08 -20.50 6.41
N SER A 31 -5.66 -20.83 5.26
CA SER A 31 -6.66 -19.99 4.59
C SER A 31 -7.78 -20.81 3.98
N ALA A 32 -8.95 -20.18 3.86
CA ALA A 32 -10.10 -20.71 3.16
C ALA A 32 -10.81 -19.57 2.41
N GLY A 33 -11.18 -19.83 1.16
CA GLY A 33 -11.86 -18.88 0.31
C GLY A 33 -13.04 -19.51 -0.41
N ALA A 34 -14.08 -18.72 -0.64
CA ALA A 34 -15.19 -19.07 -1.50
C ALA A 34 -15.47 -17.92 -2.46
N PHE A 35 -15.80 -18.26 -3.71
CA PHE A 35 -16.25 -17.26 -4.67
C PHE A 35 -17.52 -17.70 -5.37
N PHE A 36 -18.32 -16.72 -5.77
CA PHE A 36 -19.58 -16.90 -6.42
C PHE A 36 -19.72 -15.96 -7.61
N ARG A 37 -20.06 -16.51 -8.78
CA ARG A 37 -20.39 -15.76 -9.99
C ARG A 37 -21.89 -15.85 -10.29
N PRO A 38 -22.75 -15.01 -9.69
CA PRO A 38 -24.20 -15.08 -9.90
C PRO A 38 -24.61 -14.89 -11.37
N SER A 39 -23.84 -14.09 -12.11
CA SER A 39 -24.03 -13.79 -13.53
C SER A 39 -22.66 -13.67 -14.22
N ALA A 40 -22.66 -13.55 -15.56
CA ALA A 40 -21.42 -13.34 -16.31
C ALA A 40 -20.61 -12.09 -15.89
N PRO A 41 -21.23 -10.92 -15.64
CA PRO A 41 -20.48 -9.70 -15.30
C PRO A 41 -20.04 -9.60 -13.84
N LEU A 42 -20.57 -10.42 -12.92
CA LEU A 42 -20.37 -10.22 -11.48
C LEU A 42 -19.62 -11.39 -10.85
N PHE A 43 -18.53 -11.08 -10.15
CA PHE A 43 -17.77 -11.97 -9.29
C PHE A 43 -17.79 -11.44 -7.85
N LEU A 44 -18.06 -12.32 -6.91
CA LEU A 44 -18.04 -12.06 -5.48
C LEU A 44 -17.08 -13.06 -4.83
N GLY A 45 -16.11 -12.59 -4.06
CA GLY A 45 -15.17 -13.41 -3.30
C GLY A 45 -15.23 -13.09 -1.82
N LEU A 46 -15.06 -14.12 -0.99
CA LEU A 46 -14.87 -13.98 0.45
C LEU A 46 -13.78 -14.96 0.88
N SER A 47 -12.76 -14.47 1.58
CA SER A 47 -11.70 -15.31 2.16
C SER A 47 -11.52 -15.01 3.64
N VAL A 48 -11.06 -16.02 4.36
CA VAL A 48 -10.55 -15.93 5.73
C VAL A 48 -9.16 -16.54 5.76
N ALA A 49 -8.23 -15.88 6.46
CA ALA A 49 -6.88 -16.39 6.65
C ALA A 49 -6.45 -16.20 8.09
N ARG A 50 -5.67 -17.15 8.59
CA ARG A 50 -4.89 -17.06 9.81
C ARG A 50 -3.43 -17.24 9.44
N ASN A 51 -2.63 -16.20 9.62
CA ASN A 51 -1.22 -16.19 9.28
C ASN A 51 -0.39 -15.96 10.53
N GLU A 52 0.69 -16.71 10.67
CA GLU A 52 1.66 -16.53 11.75
C GLU A 52 2.99 -16.05 11.20
N ARG A 53 3.59 -15.05 11.84
CA ARG A 53 4.88 -14.48 11.45
C ARG A 53 5.83 -14.46 12.65
N ALA A 54 6.96 -15.14 12.51
CA ALA A 54 8.03 -15.05 13.50
C ALA A 54 8.64 -13.64 13.47
N PRO A 55 9.07 -13.09 14.62
CA PRO A 55 9.87 -11.88 14.67
C PRO A 55 11.09 -11.98 13.73
N SER A 56 11.50 -10.84 13.20
CA SER A 56 12.73 -10.65 12.45
C SER A 56 13.92 -10.50 13.39
N GLU A 57 15.12 -10.61 12.83
CA GLU A 57 16.38 -10.43 13.55
C GLU A 57 16.50 -9.02 14.13
N VAL A 58 15.95 -8.01 13.45
CA VAL A 58 15.94 -6.62 13.92
C VAL A 58 14.99 -6.49 15.12
N GLU A 59 13.77 -7.05 15.01
CA GLU A 59 12.79 -7.04 16.11
C GLU A 59 13.31 -7.73 17.37
N LEU A 60 14.12 -8.81 17.22
CA LEU A 60 14.65 -9.57 18.37
C LEU A 60 15.97 -9.04 18.93
N PHE A 61 16.87 -8.55 18.07
CA PHE A 61 18.29 -8.39 18.42
C PHE A 61 18.86 -7.01 18.10
N ALA A 62 18.07 -6.06 17.58
CA ALA A 62 18.57 -4.71 17.37
C ALA A 62 19.07 -4.10 18.70
N GLU A 63 20.19 -3.39 18.63
CA GLU A 63 20.75 -2.61 19.74
C GLU A 63 21.65 -1.56 19.10
N GLY A 64 21.04 -0.56 18.45
CA GLY A 64 21.84 0.42 17.72
C GLY A 64 21.09 1.50 16.95
N ALA A 65 21.87 2.50 16.53
CA ALA A 65 21.40 3.61 15.72
C ALA A 65 21.00 3.16 14.30
N HIS A 66 19.75 3.43 13.93
CA HIS A 66 19.22 3.29 12.58
C HIS A 66 19.02 4.69 11.96
N ILE A 67 20.10 5.24 11.42
CA ILE A 67 20.18 6.62 10.92
C ILE A 67 19.09 6.96 9.89
N ALA A 68 18.67 5.98 9.07
CA ALA A 68 17.67 6.20 8.03
C ALA A 68 16.24 6.39 8.59
N THR A 69 15.95 5.88 9.79
CA THR A 69 14.67 6.09 10.49
C THR A 69 14.80 7.15 11.59
N GLY A 70 16.02 7.62 11.88
CA GLY A 70 16.29 8.63 12.90
C GLY A 70 16.03 8.12 14.32
N ALA A 71 16.25 6.83 14.55
CA ALA A 71 15.98 6.16 15.82
C ALA A 71 17.19 5.33 16.27
N PHE A 72 17.34 5.17 17.58
CA PHE A 72 18.11 4.07 18.16
C PHE A 72 17.11 2.94 18.48
N GLU A 73 17.26 1.80 17.85
CA GLU A 73 16.30 0.69 17.92
C GLU A 73 16.82 -0.41 18.85
N VAL A 74 15.96 -0.81 19.79
CA VAL A 74 16.22 -1.86 20.79
C VAL A 74 15.23 -3.00 20.56
N GLY A 75 15.77 -4.17 20.24
CA GLY A 75 15.04 -5.42 20.05
C GLY A 75 14.59 -6.03 21.37
N ASP A 76 13.69 -6.99 21.27
CA ASP A 76 13.22 -7.77 22.40
C ASP A 76 13.29 -9.26 22.05
N ILE A 77 14.17 -10.00 22.75
CA ILE A 77 14.37 -11.43 22.50
C ILE A 77 13.18 -12.29 22.95
N ASP A 78 12.33 -11.74 23.83
CA ASP A 78 11.18 -12.43 24.40
C ASP A 78 9.94 -12.33 23.49
N LEU A 79 10.01 -11.64 22.35
CA LEU A 79 8.90 -11.57 21.38
C LEU A 79 8.55 -12.96 20.83
N ASP A 80 7.24 -13.24 20.75
CA ASP A 80 6.68 -14.44 20.13
C ASP A 80 6.20 -14.18 18.68
N SER A 81 5.76 -15.22 17.98
CA SER A 81 5.17 -15.05 16.65
C SER A 81 3.86 -14.24 16.70
N GLU A 82 3.74 -13.25 15.82
CA GLU A 82 2.49 -12.53 15.57
C GLU A 82 1.46 -13.46 14.90
N VAL A 83 0.19 -13.34 15.29
CA VAL A 83 -0.90 -14.06 14.63
C VAL A 83 -1.91 -13.08 14.04
N ALA A 84 -2.01 -13.02 12.71
CA ALA A 84 -2.99 -12.23 12.00
C ALA A 84 -4.18 -13.09 11.55
N THR A 85 -5.39 -12.76 11.98
CA THR A 85 -6.64 -13.33 11.45
C THR A 85 -7.35 -12.29 10.60
N SER A 86 -7.48 -12.54 9.30
CA SER A 86 -8.11 -11.62 8.35
C SER A 86 -9.37 -12.20 7.70
N VAL A 87 -10.30 -11.31 7.37
CA VAL A 87 -11.44 -11.58 6.48
C VAL A 87 -11.38 -10.54 5.36
N GLU A 88 -11.46 -11.01 4.12
CA GLU A 88 -11.37 -10.16 2.92
C GLU A 88 -12.55 -10.43 1.99
N ALA A 89 -13.16 -9.36 1.50
CA ALA A 89 -14.25 -9.41 0.54
C ALA A 89 -13.80 -8.76 -0.77
N THR A 90 -14.10 -9.43 -1.88
CA THR A 90 -13.79 -8.95 -3.23
C THR A 90 -15.07 -8.85 -4.06
N VAL A 91 -15.25 -7.73 -4.75
CA VAL A 91 -16.28 -7.56 -5.77
C VAL A 91 -15.57 -7.17 -7.05
N HIS A 92 -15.84 -7.91 -8.12
CA HIS A 92 -15.46 -7.53 -9.47
C HIS A 92 -16.72 -7.50 -10.34
N TYR A 93 -16.94 -6.37 -11.02
CA TYR A 93 -18.05 -6.18 -11.93
C TYR A 93 -17.57 -5.62 -13.26
N ALA A 94 -17.81 -6.34 -14.35
CA ALA A 94 -17.48 -5.87 -15.70
C ALA A 94 -18.66 -6.10 -16.64
N SER A 95 -19.27 -5.01 -17.13
CA SER A 95 -20.39 -5.09 -18.07
C SER A 95 -20.42 -3.92 -19.04
N GLY A 96 -20.31 -4.24 -20.34
CA GLY A 96 -20.33 -3.23 -21.39
C GLY A 96 -19.20 -2.21 -21.19
N PRO A 97 -19.50 -0.90 -21.10
CA PRO A 97 -18.49 0.14 -20.94
C PRO A 97 -17.98 0.31 -19.50
N PHE A 98 -18.52 -0.41 -18.52
CA PHE A 98 -18.22 -0.19 -17.10
C PHE A 98 -17.50 -1.38 -16.47
N GLU A 99 -16.44 -1.08 -15.72
CA GLU A 99 -15.69 -2.01 -14.90
C GLU A 99 -15.51 -1.42 -13.49
N PHE A 100 -15.58 -2.28 -12.48
CA PHE A 100 -15.47 -1.91 -11.08
C PHE A 100 -14.88 -3.05 -10.26
N ASP A 101 -13.90 -2.69 -9.43
CA ASP A 101 -13.23 -3.58 -8.50
C ASP A 101 -13.27 -2.97 -7.10
N LEU A 102 -13.58 -3.80 -6.10
CA LEU A 102 -13.56 -3.42 -4.69
C LEU A 102 -12.97 -4.56 -3.88
N HIS A 103 -11.95 -4.23 -3.13
CA HIS A 103 -11.35 -5.09 -2.12
C HIS A 103 -11.52 -4.44 -0.76
N ALA A 104 -12.12 -5.15 0.19
CA ALA A 104 -12.28 -4.66 1.55
C ALA A 104 -11.79 -5.73 2.53
N TYR A 105 -11.13 -5.30 3.61
CA TYR A 105 -10.53 -6.22 4.56
C TYR A 105 -10.71 -5.77 6.01
N HIS A 106 -10.66 -6.75 6.89
CA HIS A 106 -10.55 -6.58 8.33
C HIS A 106 -9.57 -7.62 8.86
N ALA A 107 -8.57 -7.19 9.61
CA ALA A 107 -7.55 -8.05 10.20
C ALA A 107 -7.38 -7.72 11.69
N SER A 108 -7.40 -8.75 12.51
CA SER A 108 -7.06 -8.71 13.93
C SER A 108 -5.71 -9.39 14.13
N TYR A 109 -4.84 -8.76 14.89
CA TYR A 109 -3.52 -9.26 15.24
C TYR A 109 -3.48 -9.54 16.73
N ASP A 110 -3.02 -10.74 17.08
CA ASP A 110 -2.62 -11.15 18.42
C ASP A 110 -1.09 -11.07 18.48
N GLY A 111 -0.59 -10.27 19.42
CA GLY A 111 0.85 -10.04 19.59
C GLY A 111 1.53 -9.24 18.47
N PHE A 112 0.85 -8.27 17.84
CA PHE A 112 1.45 -7.33 16.87
C PHE A 112 2.70 -6.65 17.44
N ILE A 113 3.81 -6.79 16.72
CA ILE A 113 5.13 -6.23 17.02
C ILE A 113 5.16 -4.80 16.49
N ASP A 114 5.18 -3.87 17.42
CA ASP A 114 5.18 -2.44 17.18
C ASP A 114 6.51 -1.82 17.65
N LEU A 115 6.89 -0.70 17.07
CA LEU A 115 8.11 0.03 17.44
C LEU A 115 7.70 1.33 18.13
N ARG A 116 8.00 1.46 19.43
CA ARG A 116 7.48 2.55 20.28
C ARG A 116 8.58 3.39 20.91
N PRO A 117 8.38 4.72 21.01
CA PRO A 117 9.35 5.60 21.64
C PRO A 117 9.33 5.37 23.16
N THR A 118 10.51 5.19 23.75
CA THR A 118 10.68 5.07 25.21
C THR A 118 10.59 6.43 25.94
N GLY A 119 10.74 7.52 25.20
CA GLY A 119 10.89 8.88 25.73
C GLY A 119 12.31 9.21 26.19
N LEU A 120 13.26 8.29 26.00
CA LEU A 120 14.68 8.48 26.26
C LEU A 120 15.44 8.76 24.95
N GLU A 121 16.66 9.26 25.10
CA GLU A 121 17.60 9.53 24.02
C GLU A 121 18.91 8.81 24.32
N ASP A 122 19.51 8.21 23.30
CA ASP A 122 20.81 7.56 23.41
C ASP A 122 21.92 8.62 23.48
N PRO A 123 22.75 8.64 24.55
CA PRO A 123 23.73 9.70 24.75
C PRO A 123 24.86 9.71 23.71
N ASP A 124 25.12 8.61 23.00
CA ASP A 124 26.22 8.50 22.05
C ASP A 124 25.80 8.90 20.63
N SER A 125 24.61 8.48 20.19
CA SER A 125 24.06 8.80 18.87
C SER A 125 23.17 10.04 18.85
N GLU A 126 22.74 10.54 20.01
CA GLU A 126 21.77 11.64 20.18
C GLU A 126 20.42 11.34 19.48
N LEU A 127 20.09 10.05 19.30
CA LEU A 127 18.83 9.61 18.69
C LEU A 127 17.81 9.21 19.76
N PRO A 128 16.51 9.45 19.51
CA PRO A 128 15.45 8.93 20.37
C PRO A 128 15.49 7.40 20.38
N ILE A 129 15.34 6.81 21.57
CA ILE A 129 15.33 5.36 21.75
C ILE A 129 13.93 4.82 21.51
N PHE A 130 13.83 3.85 20.62
CA PHE A 130 12.64 3.08 20.33
C PHE A 130 12.84 1.62 20.69
N GLU A 131 11.80 1.00 21.26
CA GLU A 131 11.79 -0.41 21.63
C GLU A 131 10.71 -1.17 20.86
N TYR A 132 11.01 -2.40 20.48
CA TYR A 132 10.02 -3.33 19.95
C TYR A 132 9.16 -3.89 21.09
N VAL A 133 7.84 -3.87 20.91
CA VAL A 133 6.86 -4.34 21.90
C VAL A 133 5.76 -5.14 21.22
N GLN A 134 5.09 -6.04 21.96
CA GLN A 134 3.89 -6.74 21.48
C GLN A 134 2.59 -6.16 22.05
N THR A 135 1.59 -6.02 21.18
CA THR A 135 0.26 -5.49 21.49
C THR A 135 -0.79 -6.09 20.57
N ASP A 136 -2.07 -6.10 20.95
CA ASP A 136 -3.11 -6.44 19.97
C ASP A 136 -3.32 -5.28 19.00
N ALA A 137 -3.62 -5.62 17.75
CA ALA A 137 -3.90 -4.62 16.72
C ALA A 137 -5.10 -4.99 15.85
N THR A 138 -5.74 -3.98 15.29
CA THR A 138 -6.83 -4.13 14.34
C THR A 138 -6.60 -3.21 13.15
N PHE A 139 -6.53 -3.80 11.96
CA PHE A 139 -6.41 -3.11 10.69
C PHE A 139 -7.70 -3.35 9.89
N ARG A 140 -8.17 -2.31 9.20
CA ARG A 140 -9.27 -2.44 8.24
C ARG A 140 -9.14 -1.38 7.17
N GLY A 141 -9.63 -1.70 6.00
CA GLY A 141 -9.55 -0.78 4.87
C GLY A 141 -10.29 -1.29 3.66
N PHE A 142 -10.22 -0.48 2.62
CA PHE A 142 -10.65 -0.88 1.30
C PHE A 142 -9.81 -0.18 0.22
N GLU A 143 -9.81 -0.78 -0.95
CA GLU A 143 -9.35 -0.21 -2.21
C GLU A 143 -10.44 -0.44 -3.25
N ALA A 144 -10.77 0.59 -4.01
CA ALA A 144 -11.81 0.57 -5.02
C ALA A 144 -11.30 1.21 -6.30
N GLU A 145 -11.55 0.57 -7.44
CA GLU A 145 -11.25 1.08 -8.77
C GLU A 145 -12.49 1.01 -9.64
N ALA A 146 -12.67 1.98 -10.52
CA ALA A 146 -13.75 2.02 -11.49
C ALA A 146 -13.25 2.59 -12.81
N SER A 147 -13.71 2.04 -13.92
CA SER A 147 -13.53 2.63 -15.24
C SER A 147 -14.85 2.65 -16.00
N TYR A 148 -15.06 3.72 -16.77
CA TYR A 148 -16.21 3.86 -17.64
C TYR A 148 -15.80 4.41 -19.00
N ARG A 149 -16.06 3.65 -20.06
CA ARG A 149 -15.89 4.12 -21.44
C ARG A 149 -16.98 5.13 -21.80
N LEU A 150 -16.63 6.40 -21.73
CA LEU A 150 -17.53 7.51 -22.03
C LEU A 150 -17.89 7.55 -23.51
N TRP A 151 -16.94 7.21 -24.38
CA TRP A 151 -17.12 7.28 -25.82
C TRP A 151 -16.13 6.36 -26.55
N GLU A 152 -16.58 5.82 -27.68
CA GLU A 152 -15.78 4.98 -28.57
C GLU A 152 -16.19 5.22 -30.03
N ASP A 153 -15.21 5.39 -30.92
CA ASP A 153 -15.42 5.42 -32.37
C ASP A 153 -14.17 4.86 -33.10
N GLY A 154 -14.30 3.65 -33.62
CA GLY A 154 -13.21 2.94 -34.28
C GLY A 154 -12.03 2.69 -33.34
N GLU A 155 -10.86 3.23 -33.67
CA GLU A 155 -9.64 3.08 -32.86
C GLU A 155 -9.48 4.18 -31.82
N ARG A 156 -10.54 4.91 -31.48
CA ARG A 156 -10.51 6.02 -30.53
C ARG A 156 -11.44 5.72 -29.37
N ALA A 157 -10.94 5.93 -28.15
CA ALA A 157 -11.76 5.81 -26.94
C ALA A 157 -11.45 6.94 -25.97
N LEU A 158 -12.46 7.30 -25.19
CA LEU A 158 -12.35 8.18 -24.03
C LEU A 158 -12.86 7.43 -22.81
N ASP A 159 -11.97 7.19 -21.85
CA ASP A 159 -12.27 6.46 -20.63
C ASP A 159 -12.16 7.40 -19.42
N LEU A 160 -13.15 7.33 -18.53
CA LEU A 160 -13.12 7.95 -17.21
C LEU A 160 -12.70 6.89 -16.21
N THR A 161 -11.65 7.17 -15.43
CA THR A 161 -11.14 6.26 -14.40
C THR A 161 -11.27 6.90 -13.02
N GLY A 162 -11.45 6.06 -12.00
CA GLY A 162 -11.52 6.48 -10.61
C GLY A 162 -10.89 5.42 -9.71
N ALA A 163 -10.14 5.84 -8.70
CA ALA A 163 -9.60 4.97 -7.67
C ALA A 163 -9.74 5.62 -6.30
N ALA A 164 -9.93 4.82 -5.25
CA ALA A 164 -9.95 5.30 -3.88
C ALA A 164 -9.43 4.24 -2.91
N ASP A 165 -8.66 4.67 -1.92
CA ASP A 165 -8.12 3.81 -0.88
C ASP A 165 -8.30 4.44 0.51
N TRP A 166 -8.48 3.59 1.51
CA TRP A 166 -8.54 3.99 2.91
C TRP A 166 -8.07 2.85 3.81
N VAL A 167 -7.21 3.18 4.76
CA VAL A 167 -6.75 2.27 5.81
C VAL A 167 -6.93 2.92 7.17
N ARG A 168 -7.32 2.10 8.15
CA ARG A 168 -7.29 2.48 9.55
C ARG A 168 -6.75 1.33 10.39
N ALA A 169 -5.73 1.65 11.17
CA ALA A 169 -5.14 0.71 12.11
C ALA A 169 -5.07 1.28 13.53
N SER A 170 -5.37 0.45 14.51
CA SER A 170 -5.27 0.77 15.94
C SER A 170 -4.60 -0.39 16.64
N THR A 171 -3.83 -0.07 17.67
CA THR A 171 -3.26 -0.99 18.64
C THR A 171 -3.85 -0.68 20.01
N ASP A 172 -3.61 -1.52 21.02
CA ASP A 172 -3.96 -1.17 22.41
C ASP A 172 -3.16 0.02 22.94
N LEU A 173 -2.03 0.32 22.29
CA LEU A 173 -1.16 1.46 22.59
C LEU A 173 -1.59 2.75 21.84
N GLY A 174 -2.69 2.72 21.08
CA GLY A 174 -3.22 3.85 20.31
C GLY A 174 -3.12 3.66 18.80
N PRO A 175 -3.13 4.74 17.99
CA PRO A 175 -2.89 4.65 16.56
C PRO A 175 -1.60 3.88 16.23
N ALA A 176 -1.68 2.98 15.24
CA ALA A 176 -0.48 2.42 14.62
C ALA A 176 0.22 3.54 13.82
N ALA A 177 1.55 3.50 13.79
CA ALA A 177 2.34 4.50 13.09
C ALA A 177 2.17 4.41 11.57
N ARG A 178 2.32 5.54 10.87
CA ARG A 178 2.49 5.62 9.41
C ARG A 178 1.32 5.08 8.61
N ILE A 179 0.12 5.19 9.16
CA ILE A 179 -1.12 4.84 8.46
C ILE A 179 -1.50 5.97 7.51
N PRO A 180 -1.54 5.74 6.18
CA PRO A 180 -1.89 6.80 5.24
C PRO A 180 -3.34 7.28 5.46
N PRO A 181 -3.63 8.56 5.17
CA PRO A 181 -5.01 9.04 5.09
C PRO A 181 -5.71 8.42 3.88
N TRP A 182 -7.01 8.67 3.73
CA TRP A 182 -7.70 8.24 2.50
C TRP A 182 -7.17 9.02 1.29
N SER A 183 -7.22 8.37 0.14
CA SER A 183 -6.82 8.94 -1.14
C SER A 183 -7.88 8.68 -2.20
N ALA A 184 -7.99 9.58 -3.16
CA ALA A 184 -8.86 9.41 -4.32
C ALA A 184 -8.16 9.95 -5.57
N THR A 185 -8.30 9.22 -6.68
CA THR A 185 -7.74 9.59 -7.98
C THR A 185 -8.85 9.57 -9.02
N VAL A 186 -8.90 10.57 -9.88
CA VAL A 186 -9.79 10.62 -11.04
C VAL A 186 -8.93 10.84 -12.29
N GLY A 187 -9.12 10.01 -13.30
CA GLY A 187 -8.41 10.10 -14.57
C GLY A 187 -9.36 10.25 -15.76
N LEU A 188 -8.87 10.91 -16.80
CA LEU A 188 -9.51 10.97 -18.11
C LEU A 188 -8.48 10.61 -19.16
N ASP A 189 -8.67 9.46 -19.81
CA ASP A 189 -7.72 8.88 -20.75
C ASP A 189 -8.32 8.85 -22.15
N TRP A 190 -7.67 9.53 -23.09
CA TRP A 190 -7.91 9.41 -24.51
C TRP A 190 -6.90 8.45 -25.12
N THR A 191 -7.39 7.42 -25.80
CA THR A 191 -6.54 6.48 -26.53
C THR A 191 -6.84 6.55 -28.02
N SER A 192 -5.78 6.47 -28.85
CA SER A 192 -5.96 6.36 -30.29
C SER A 192 -4.81 5.65 -31.01
N ARG A 193 -4.99 5.36 -32.30
CA ARG A 193 -3.92 4.79 -33.15
C ARG A 193 -2.64 5.61 -33.14
N LEU A 194 -2.74 6.95 -33.17
CA LEU A 194 -1.58 7.83 -33.36
C LEU A 194 -1.05 8.42 -32.06
N PHE A 195 -1.91 8.64 -31.07
CA PHE A 195 -1.52 9.26 -29.82
C PHE A 195 -2.49 8.93 -28.69
N ASP A 196 -1.97 8.97 -27.48
CA ASP A 196 -2.75 8.90 -26.24
C ASP A 196 -2.46 10.14 -25.41
N VAL A 197 -3.46 10.56 -24.64
CA VAL A 197 -3.33 11.63 -23.65
C VAL A 197 -4.11 11.20 -22.41
N GLY A 198 -3.52 11.35 -21.22
CA GLY A 198 -4.20 11.11 -19.97
C GLY A 198 -4.03 12.29 -19.02
N LEU A 199 -5.13 12.76 -18.45
CA LEU A 199 -5.16 13.70 -17.34
C LEU A 199 -5.49 12.93 -16.07
N GLU A 200 -4.77 13.17 -14.99
CA GLU A 200 -5.03 12.56 -13.69
C GLU A 200 -5.04 13.63 -12.60
N VAL A 201 -6.01 13.54 -11.69
CA VAL A 201 -6.08 14.35 -10.47
C VAL A 201 -6.11 13.41 -9.28
N ARG A 202 -5.08 13.48 -8.44
CA ARG A 202 -4.96 12.72 -7.19
C ARG A 202 -5.12 13.65 -6.00
N HIS A 203 -6.08 13.36 -5.13
CA HIS A 203 -6.27 14.01 -3.85
C HIS A 203 -5.89 13.05 -2.72
N VAL A 204 -5.09 13.53 -1.79
CA VAL A 204 -4.75 12.81 -0.56
C VAL A 204 -5.17 13.68 0.60
N ALA A 205 -5.97 13.12 1.51
CA ALA A 205 -6.52 13.87 2.63
C ALA A 205 -5.48 14.16 3.71
N GLU A 206 -5.87 14.95 4.71
CA GLU A 206 -5.04 15.20 5.88
C GLU A 206 -5.01 13.97 6.80
N GLN A 207 -3.88 13.76 7.46
CA GLN A 207 -3.70 12.71 8.47
C GLN A 207 -3.35 13.33 9.81
N ASP A 208 -4.32 13.28 10.73
CA ASP A 208 -4.22 13.87 12.06
C ASP A 208 -4.26 12.79 13.15
N ARG A 209 -4.54 11.55 12.78
CA ARG A 209 -4.61 10.40 13.68
C ARG A 209 -3.28 9.66 13.68
N THR A 210 -2.30 10.26 14.33
CA THR A 210 -0.92 9.79 14.33
C THR A 210 -0.58 8.97 15.58
N ALA A 211 0.45 8.14 15.46
CA ALA A 211 1.06 7.48 16.62
C ALA A 211 1.85 8.48 17.48
N ALA A 212 2.33 8.02 18.63
CA ALA A 212 3.32 8.76 19.40
C ALA A 212 4.58 9.00 18.54
N PHE A 213 5.19 10.18 18.68
CA PHE A 213 6.37 10.60 17.90
C PHE A 213 6.14 10.71 16.38
N GLU A 214 4.89 10.89 15.96
CA GLU A 214 4.53 11.09 14.55
C GLU A 214 3.79 12.42 14.35
N LEU A 215 4.31 13.26 13.45
CA LEU A 215 3.68 14.54 13.11
C LEU A 215 2.52 14.35 12.13
N PRO A 216 1.42 15.12 12.27
CA PRO A 216 0.35 15.19 11.27
C PRO A 216 0.88 15.50 9.86
N THR A 217 0.08 15.19 8.84
CA THR A 217 0.44 15.48 7.45
C THR A 217 -0.71 16.17 6.73
N ASP A 218 -0.39 17.30 6.11
CA ASP A 218 -1.34 18.11 5.38
C ASP A 218 -1.88 17.37 4.15
N ARG A 219 -3.14 17.66 3.81
CA ARG A 219 -3.74 17.23 2.55
C ARG A 219 -3.04 17.86 1.36
N TYR A 220 -3.04 17.19 0.23
CA TYR A 220 -2.49 17.72 -1.01
C TYR A 220 -3.30 17.26 -2.23
N THR A 221 -3.19 18.00 -3.34
CA THR A 221 -3.80 17.61 -4.63
C THR A 221 -2.82 17.80 -5.77
N MET A 222 -2.55 16.72 -6.49
CA MET A 222 -1.65 16.71 -7.63
C MET A 222 -2.44 16.57 -8.93
N VAL A 223 -2.04 17.35 -9.93
CA VAL A 223 -2.53 17.21 -11.31
C VAL A 223 -1.38 16.70 -12.18
N ASN A 224 -1.61 15.59 -12.88
CA ASN A 224 -0.63 14.94 -13.73
C ASN A 224 -1.14 14.86 -15.17
N LEU A 225 -0.24 14.95 -16.14
CA LEU A 225 -0.54 14.81 -17.55
C LEU A 225 0.45 13.85 -18.20
N LYS A 226 -0.04 12.84 -18.90
CA LYS A 226 0.76 11.91 -19.70
C LYS A 226 0.34 12.00 -21.17
N GLY A 227 1.29 11.84 -22.06
CA GLY A 227 1.06 11.81 -23.50
C GLY A 227 2.01 10.86 -24.19
N ALA A 228 1.51 10.14 -25.18
CA ALA A 228 2.32 9.25 -26.02
C ALA A 228 1.93 9.42 -27.48
N VAL A 229 2.89 9.30 -28.39
CA VAL A 229 2.67 9.32 -29.84
C VAL A 229 3.33 8.13 -30.51
N ARG A 230 2.67 7.59 -31.53
CA ARG A 230 3.09 6.46 -32.36
C ARG A 230 3.34 6.98 -33.78
N PRO A 231 4.51 7.59 -34.04
CA PRO A 231 4.74 8.36 -35.26
C PRO A 231 4.82 7.50 -36.53
N PHE A 232 5.06 6.20 -36.39
CA PHE A 232 5.21 5.27 -37.50
C PHE A 232 4.19 4.13 -37.37
N ALA A 233 3.47 3.83 -38.45
CA ALA A 233 2.46 2.77 -38.44
C ALA A 233 3.08 1.36 -38.57
N ASP A 234 4.25 1.27 -39.18
CA ASP A 234 4.99 0.03 -39.48
C ASP A 234 6.10 -0.28 -38.45
N ARG A 235 6.29 0.59 -37.45
CA ARG A 235 7.33 0.44 -36.44
C ARG A 235 6.74 0.57 -35.05
N ASN A 236 7.14 -0.32 -34.15
CA ASN A 236 6.76 -0.25 -32.74
C ASN A 236 7.62 0.78 -31.99
N VAL A 237 7.51 2.05 -32.41
CA VAL A 237 8.13 3.21 -31.75
C VAL A 237 7.05 4.00 -31.04
N VAL A 238 7.26 4.27 -29.76
CA VAL A 238 6.42 5.17 -28.95
C VAL A 238 7.31 6.26 -28.39
N LEU A 239 6.95 7.52 -28.61
CA LEU A 239 7.55 8.65 -27.91
C LEU A 239 6.58 9.10 -26.84
N PHE A 240 7.04 9.32 -25.61
CA PHE A 240 6.17 9.71 -24.51
C PHE A 240 6.72 10.90 -23.73
N ALA A 241 5.80 11.63 -23.09
CA ALA A 241 6.08 12.69 -22.15
C ALA A 241 5.11 12.59 -20.97
N GLU A 242 5.63 12.76 -19.76
CA GLU A 242 4.88 12.76 -18.51
C GLU A 242 5.23 14.03 -17.74
N ALA A 243 4.25 14.88 -17.51
CA ALA A 243 4.36 16.04 -16.64
C ALA A 243 3.63 15.73 -15.32
N ALA A 244 4.39 15.52 -14.25
CA ALA A 244 3.87 15.21 -12.94
C ALA A 244 3.84 16.47 -12.06
N ASN A 245 2.83 16.55 -11.17
CA ASN A 245 2.64 17.63 -10.22
C ASN A 245 2.64 19.02 -10.90
N LEU A 246 1.75 19.21 -11.88
CA LEU A 246 1.65 20.44 -12.66
C LEU A 246 1.41 21.68 -11.79
N THR A 247 0.76 21.50 -10.64
CA THR A 247 0.46 22.52 -9.64
C THR A 247 1.65 22.92 -8.77
N ASP A 248 2.76 22.17 -8.84
CA ASP A 248 3.97 22.39 -8.02
C ASP A 248 3.67 22.26 -6.51
N GLU A 249 2.76 21.36 -6.16
CA GLU A 249 2.32 21.11 -4.78
C GLU A 249 3.43 20.43 -3.96
N GLU A 250 3.67 20.89 -2.73
CA GLU A 250 4.53 20.15 -1.79
C GLU A 250 3.76 18.96 -1.22
N ALA A 251 3.93 17.78 -1.82
CA ALA A 251 3.28 16.56 -1.36
C ALA A 251 4.20 15.76 -0.41
N ARG A 252 3.66 15.30 0.71
CA ARG A 252 4.37 14.45 1.69
C ARG A 252 3.58 13.16 1.89
N GLU A 253 4.24 12.02 1.70
CA GLU A 253 3.60 10.71 1.90
C GLU A 253 3.65 10.35 3.39
N HIS A 254 2.49 10.32 4.06
CA HIS A 254 2.44 10.07 5.50
C HIS A 254 3.09 8.74 5.91
N ALA A 255 2.99 7.72 5.07
CA ALA A 255 3.60 6.41 5.33
C ALA A 255 5.15 6.40 5.27
N SER A 256 5.77 7.47 4.75
CA SER A 256 7.23 7.56 4.62
C SER A 256 7.88 7.94 5.95
N PHE A 257 8.90 7.19 6.36
CA PHE A 257 9.80 7.58 7.47
C PHE A 257 10.45 8.94 7.25
N GLN A 258 10.64 9.34 5.99
CA GLN A 258 11.34 10.57 5.63
C GLN A 258 10.38 11.71 5.27
N LYS A 259 9.07 11.58 5.53
CA LYS A 259 8.06 12.58 5.15
C LYS A 259 8.38 14.00 5.63
N ASP A 260 9.08 14.11 6.76
CA ASP A 260 9.38 15.39 7.40
C ASP A 260 10.61 16.10 6.80
N ILE A 261 11.47 15.36 6.08
CA ILE A 261 12.72 15.88 5.48
C ILE A 261 12.75 15.81 3.95
N ALA A 262 12.01 14.89 3.35
CA ALA A 262 12.03 14.59 1.93
C ALA A 262 10.60 14.58 1.37
N PRO A 263 10.06 15.74 0.99
CA PRO A 263 8.81 15.79 0.24
C PRO A 263 8.98 15.12 -1.13
N ARG A 264 7.85 14.77 -1.75
CA ARG A 264 7.78 14.33 -3.14
C ARG A 264 8.40 15.40 -4.06
N PRO A 265 8.94 15.00 -5.24
CA PRO A 265 9.33 15.98 -6.24
C PRO A 265 8.19 16.96 -6.55
N GLY A 266 8.54 18.24 -6.69
CA GLY A 266 7.66 19.26 -7.24
C GLY A 266 7.32 18.99 -8.71
N ARG A 267 6.99 20.04 -9.46
CA ARG A 267 6.70 19.90 -10.89
C ARG A 267 7.88 19.27 -11.64
N SER A 268 7.62 18.17 -12.35
CA SER A 268 8.65 17.46 -13.09
C SER A 268 8.16 17.03 -14.48
N LEU A 269 9.10 16.93 -15.43
CA LEU A 269 8.85 16.47 -16.79
C LEU A 269 9.78 15.30 -17.09
N ARG A 270 9.21 14.17 -17.49
CA ARG A 270 9.92 13.02 -18.04
C ARG A 270 9.57 12.89 -19.51
N VAL A 271 10.58 12.63 -20.34
CA VAL A 271 10.40 12.30 -21.76
C VAL A 271 11.17 11.05 -22.08
N GLY A 272 10.65 10.23 -23.00
CA GLY A 272 11.32 9.00 -23.38
C GLY A 272 10.81 8.41 -24.68
N ALA A 273 11.47 7.34 -25.09
CA ALA A 273 11.11 6.58 -26.28
C ALA A 273 11.21 5.08 -26.00
N THR A 274 10.24 4.33 -26.48
CA THR A 274 10.24 2.87 -26.47
C THR A 274 10.33 2.37 -27.90
N TYR A 275 11.22 1.43 -28.16
CA TYR A 275 11.36 0.75 -29.46
C TYR A 275 11.35 -0.76 -29.27
N ARG A 276 10.44 -1.45 -29.95
CA ARG A 276 10.37 -2.92 -29.98
C ARG A 276 10.79 -3.42 -31.36
N PHE A 277 11.82 -4.28 -31.40
CA PHE A 277 12.33 -4.95 -32.59
C PHE A 277 11.90 -6.42 -32.62
#